data_AF-A0A6V8HJJ3-F1
#
_entry.id   AF-A0A6V8HJJ3-F1
#
_cell.length_a   1.000
_cell.length_b   1.000
_cell.length_c   1.000
_cell.angle_alpha   90.00
_cell.angle_beta   90.00
_cell.angle_gamma   90.00
#
_symmetry.space_group_name_H-M   'P 1'
#
loop_
_entity.id
_entity.type
_entity.pdbx_description
1 polymer ?
#
loop_
_entity_poly.entity_id
_entity_poly.type
_entity_poly.pdbx_seq_one_letter_code
_entity_poly.pdbx_strand_id
1 'polypeptide(L)'
;MMSRSRINRYLDDHGAPPPPGFSILLLSMCLMTYHPDLVPPSANSLDQETLYVTTKTLFGLVQASFPPSLHLIQATMIMATYEYANGKTNDAFASIGLCARMGYAAHIDNAHPSQKMEAEEYSENEAKANTWWNILMCERTFLCETDLKHPLSTKLPRNTTSHRDDETSKERVSSTPKSETENIDAGGFACVMQATYLLDQVIKALDMTDFESRYNQLHGLDHTLQTVLAVIMDQSQGRGGIYCTAIIILLRALIIIHSHNLTYITTELNLNPESILKEKDKRLESSHAAMKTIATMVDEISTTHTSVLSLVDRIPPSFVYVIREVIKYIENAEFRVDEWDDVESRLSSSSRKFEYRWGGRQIYA
;
A
#
# COMPACT_ATOMS: atom_id res chain seq x y z
N MET A 1 -4.54 8.39 -10.11
CA MET A 1 -4.10 9.81 -9.95
C MET A 1 -4.63 10.62 -11.12
N MET A 2 -4.75 11.96 -11.02
CA MET A 2 -5.26 12.80 -12.12
C MET A 2 -4.42 12.67 -13.39
N SER A 3 -5.06 12.73 -14.57
CA SER A 3 -4.33 12.74 -15.84
C SER A 3 -3.55 14.04 -16.04
N ARG A 4 -2.41 13.95 -16.74
CA ARG A 4 -1.55 15.09 -17.08
C ARG A 4 -2.32 16.19 -17.84
N SER A 5 -3.24 15.79 -18.72
CA SER A 5 -4.09 16.73 -19.46
C SER A 5 -5.03 17.55 -18.56
N ARG A 6 -5.51 16.97 -17.45
CA ARG A 6 -6.36 17.69 -16.48
C ARG A 6 -5.55 18.67 -15.65
N ILE A 7 -4.33 18.30 -15.23
CA ILE A 7 -3.44 19.21 -14.50
C ILE A 7 -3.14 20.44 -15.36
N ASN A 8 -2.75 20.25 -16.62
CA ASN A 8 -2.48 21.37 -17.52
C ASN A 8 -3.71 22.27 -17.70
N ARG A 9 -4.91 21.69 -17.86
CA ARG A 9 -6.15 22.48 -17.98
C ARG A 9 -6.40 23.41 -16.78
N TYR A 10 -6.07 22.98 -15.56
CA TYR A 10 -6.19 23.83 -14.37
C TYR A 10 -5.07 24.86 -14.22
N LEU A 11 -3.93 24.67 -14.91
CA LEU A 11 -2.80 25.60 -14.90
C LEU A 11 -2.87 26.64 -16.04
N ASP A 12 -3.51 26.29 -17.15
CA ASP A 12 -3.61 27.12 -18.36
C ASP A 12 -4.75 28.17 -18.28
N ASP A 13 -5.58 28.15 -17.23
CA ASP A 13 -6.66 29.14 -17.03
C ASP A 13 -6.08 30.47 -16.48
N HIS A 14 -5.54 31.29 -17.38
CA HIS A 14 -4.73 32.49 -17.08
C HIS A 14 -5.52 33.72 -16.59
N GLY A 15 -6.29 33.60 -15.50
CA GLY A 15 -6.93 34.77 -14.89
C GLY A 15 -7.61 34.58 -13.54
N ALA A 16 -8.00 33.35 -13.17
CA ALA A 16 -8.63 33.06 -11.89
C ALA A 16 -7.68 32.28 -10.95
N PRO A 17 -7.69 32.53 -9.63
CA PRO A 17 -6.95 31.69 -8.71
C PRO A 17 -7.49 30.25 -8.76
N PRO A 18 -6.62 29.23 -8.69
CA PRO A 18 -7.04 27.84 -8.76
C PRO A 18 -8.01 27.48 -7.63
N PRO A 19 -8.95 26.52 -7.86
CA PRO A 19 -9.86 26.08 -6.82
C PRO A 19 -9.11 25.65 -5.55
N PRO A 20 -9.59 26.00 -4.33
CA PRO A 20 -8.86 25.73 -3.10
C PRO A 20 -8.45 24.26 -2.93
N GLY A 21 -9.33 23.31 -3.25
CA GLY A 21 -9.01 21.88 -3.18
C GLY A 21 -7.90 21.46 -4.15
N PHE A 22 -7.81 22.08 -5.33
CA PHE A 22 -6.73 21.83 -6.29
C PHE A 22 -5.39 22.41 -5.80
N SER A 23 -5.41 23.59 -5.20
CA SER A 23 -4.21 24.18 -4.57
C SER A 23 -3.65 23.29 -3.45
N ILE A 24 -4.52 22.74 -2.59
CA ILE A 24 -4.09 21.80 -1.54
C ILE A 24 -3.57 20.49 -2.13
N LEU A 25 -4.16 20.02 -3.24
CA LEU A 25 -3.64 18.85 -3.95
C LEU A 25 -2.22 19.08 -4.48
N LEU A 26 -1.96 20.20 -5.14
CA LEU A 26 -0.62 20.56 -5.62
C LEU A 26 0.38 20.67 -4.47
N LEU A 27 -0.02 21.30 -3.36
CA LEU A 27 0.83 21.41 -2.17
C LEU A 27 1.12 20.04 -1.54
N SER A 28 0.14 19.13 -1.51
CA SER A 28 0.33 17.76 -1.02
C SER A 28 1.21 16.93 -1.95
N MET A 29 1.08 17.10 -3.27
CA MET A 29 1.99 16.49 -4.24
C MET A 29 3.42 17.01 -4.05
N CYS A 30 3.59 18.32 -3.84
CA CYS A 30 4.88 18.92 -3.52
C CYS A 30 5.46 18.33 -2.24
N LEU A 31 4.68 18.22 -1.17
CA LEU A 31 5.11 17.58 0.07
C LEU A 31 5.63 16.15 -0.13
N MET A 32 4.94 15.35 -0.95
CA MET A 32 5.32 13.96 -1.23
C MET A 32 6.61 13.86 -2.05
N THR A 33 6.80 14.75 -3.03
CA THR A 33 7.95 14.69 -3.96
C THR A 33 9.15 15.51 -3.49
N TYR A 34 8.98 16.38 -2.49
CA TYR A 34 10.03 17.24 -1.97
C TYR A 34 11.01 16.47 -1.08
N HIS A 35 12.30 16.75 -1.26
CA HIS A 35 13.36 16.41 -0.34
C HIS A 35 14.45 17.49 -0.42
N PRO A 36 14.96 18.03 0.70
CA PRO A 36 15.88 19.16 0.70
C PRO A 36 17.14 18.92 -0.16
N ASP A 37 17.73 17.72 -0.09
CA ASP A 37 18.93 17.38 -0.87
C ASP A 37 18.70 17.21 -2.38
N LEU A 38 17.44 17.09 -2.80
CA LEU A 38 17.10 16.96 -4.23
C LEU A 38 16.84 18.32 -4.88
N VAL A 39 16.82 19.39 -4.10
CA VAL A 39 16.60 20.76 -4.58
C VAL A 39 17.95 21.42 -4.89
N PRO A 40 18.06 22.24 -5.96
CA PRO A 40 19.28 22.97 -6.24
C PRO A 40 19.73 23.84 -5.05
N PRO A 41 21.05 23.92 -4.76
CA PRO A 41 21.60 24.69 -3.63
C PRO A 41 21.26 26.20 -3.65
N SER A 42 20.77 26.71 -4.78
CA SER A 42 20.37 28.10 -4.97
C SER A 42 18.97 28.42 -4.47
N ALA A 43 18.15 27.42 -4.11
CA ALA A 43 16.85 27.63 -3.51
C ALA A 43 16.97 27.65 -1.98
N ASN A 44 16.24 28.55 -1.32
CA ASN A 44 16.07 28.48 0.14
C ASN A 44 15.34 27.17 0.45
N SER A 45 16.07 26.17 0.95
CA SER A 45 15.47 24.88 1.29
C SER A 45 14.51 25.07 2.46
N LEU A 46 13.26 24.68 2.25
CA LEU A 46 12.27 24.62 3.31
C LEU A 46 12.47 23.33 4.10
N ASP A 47 12.39 23.42 5.41
CA ASP A 47 12.33 22.21 6.23
C ASP A 47 11.05 21.40 5.91
N GLN A 48 11.18 20.07 5.81
CA GLN A 48 10.11 19.19 5.36
C GLN A 48 8.96 19.14 6.39
N GLU A 49 9.28 19.23 7.68
CA GLU A 49 8.28 19.32 8.75
C GLU A 49 7.49 20.64 8.65
N THR A 50 8.15 21.74 8.36
CA THR A 50 7.52 23.04 8.11
C THR A 50 6.57 23.01 6.90
N LEU A 51 6.97 22.36 5.80
CA LEU A 51 6.10 22.15 4.63
C LEU A 51 4.87 21.33 5.00
N TYR A 52 5.05 20.24 5.75
CA TYR A 52 3.96 19.39 6.21
C TYR A 52 2.96 20.14 7.11
N VAL A 53 3.45 20.84 8.14
CA VAL A 53 2.59 21.59 9.08
C VAL A 53 1.81 22.69 8.35
N THR A 54 2.47 23.40 7.43
CA THR A 54 1.83 24.44 6.62
C THR A 54 0.73 23.84 5.73
N THR A 55 1.03 22.72 5.05
CA THR A 55 0.08 22.00 4.20
C THR A 55 -1.14 21.54 5.00
N LYS A 56 -0.92 20.93 6.17
CA LYS A 56 -1.99 20.41 7.03
C LYS A 56 -2.85 21.54 7.62
N THR A 57 -2.24 22.69 7.93
CA THR A 57 -2.97 23.88 8.40
C THR A 57 -3.88 24.44 7.30
N LEU A 58 -3.34 24.63 6.09
CA LEU A 58 -4.12 25.13 4.95
C LEU A 58 -5.22 24.13 4.55
N PHE A 59 -4.93 22.83 4.60
CA PHE A 59 -5.93 21.79 4.40
C PHE A 59 -7.09 21.94 5.39
N GLY A 60 -6.81 22.10 6.69
CA GLY A 60 -7.85 22.27 7.71
C GLY A 60 -8.76 23.48 7.44
N LEU A 61 -8.17 24.60 7.01
CA LEU A 61 -8.93 25.80 6.62
C LEU A 61 -9.85 25.54 5.43
N VAL A 62 -9.34 24.85 4.40
CA VAL A 62 -10.12 24.51 3.19
C VAL A 62 -11.23 23.50 3.54
N GLN A 63 -10.91 22.46 4.31
CA GLN A 63 -11.89 21.45 4.74
C GLN A 63 -13.03 22.07 5.56
N ALA A 64 -12.74 23.06 6.42
CA ALA A 64 -13.76 23.75 7.21
C ALA A 64 -14.65 24.69 6.38
N SER A 65 -14.14 25.18 5.24
CA SER A 65 -14.79 26.24 4.47
C SER A 65 -15.51 25.74 3.21
N PHE A 66 -15.15 24.55 2.70
CA PHE A 66 -15.64 24.02 1.43
C PHE A 66 -16.12 22.58 1.56
N PRO A 67 -17.12 22.16 0.77
CA PRO A 67 -17.55 20.77 0.74
C PRO A 67 -16.44 19.85 0.22
N PRO A 68 -16.46 18.55 0.58
CA PRO A 68 -15.53 17.57 0.04
C PRO A 68 -15.53 17.55 -1.49
N SER A 69 -14.34 17.69 -2.08
CA SER A 69 -14.11 17.57 -3.52
C SER A 69 -13.11 16.46 -3.79
N LEU A 70 -13.10 15.91 -5.02
CA LEU A 70 -12.15 14.86 -5.41
C LEU A 70 -10.69 15.30 -5.17
N HIS A 71 -10.35 16.56 -5.50
CA HIS A 71 -9.00 17.09 -5.26
C HIS A 71 -8.65 17.13 -3.77
N LEU A 72 -9.58 17.56 -2.92
CA LEU A 72 -9.36 17.61 -1.47
C LEU A 72 -9.20 16.20 -0.86
N ILE A 73 -9.97 15.22 -1.35
CA ILE A 73 -9.86 13.82 -0.96
C ILE A 73 -8.50 13.26 -1.37
N GLN A 74 -8.09 13.47 -2.63
CA GLN A 74 -6.79 13.04 -3.12
C GLN A 74 -5.62 13.70 -2.37
N ALA A 75 -5.76 14.98 -2.02
CA ALA A 75 -4.76 15.69 -1.24
C ALA A 75 -4.59 15.09 0.15
N THR A 76 -5.71 14.81 0.83
CA THR A 76 -5.72 14.17 2.15
C THR A 76 -5.12 12.77 2.11
N MET A 77 -5.39 12.02 1.04
CA MET A 77 -4.82 10.69 0.84
C MET A 77 -3.30 10.76 0.66
N ILE A 78 -2.79 11.73 -0.11
CA ILE A 78 -1.35 11.95 -0.27
C ILE A 78 -0.71 12.35 1.07
N MET A 79 -1.34 13.24 1.83
CA MET A 79 -0.86 13.59 3.18
C MET A 79 -0.84 12.39 4.13
N ALA A 80 -1.88 11.54 4.11
CA ALA A 80 -1.93 10.33 4.92
C ALA A 80 -0.79 9.36 4.55
N THR A 81 -0.50 9.21 3.26
CA THR A 81 0.65 8.42 2.79
C THR A 81 1.98 9.05 3.23
N TYR A 82 2.10 10.37 3.24
CA TYR A 82 3.30 11.06 3.74
C TYR A 82 3.49 10.83 5.25
N GLU A 83 2.42 10.97 6.04
CA GLU A 83 2.42 10.71 7.48
C GLU A 83 2.84 9.27 7.77
N TYR A 84 2.30 8.34 7.00
CA TYR A 84 2.63 6.93 7.09
C TYR A 84 4.11 6.67 6.76
N ALA A 85 4.60 7.25 5.66
CA ALA A 85 6.00 7.13 5.25
C ALA A 85 6.98 7.71 6.27
N ASN A 86 6.59 8.78 6.96
CA ASN A 86 7.35 9.40 8.05
C ASN A 86 7.10 8.74 9.43
N GLY A 87 6.48 7.55 9.46
CA GLY A 87 6.28 6.78 10.69
C GLY A 87 5.21 7.32 11.66
N LYS A 88 4.42 8.32 11.25
CA LYS A 88 3.29 8.85 12.04
C LYS A 88 2.04 7.99 11.80
N THR A 89 2.10 6.71 12.16
CA THR A 89 1.08 5.70 11.80
C THR A 89 -0.32 6.05 12.30
N ASN A 90 -0.45 6.58 13.52
CA ASN A 90 -1.74 7.01 14.07
C ASN A 90 -2.32 8.22 13.31
N ASP A 91 -1.49 9.20 12.95
CA ASP A 91 -1.91 10.36 12.16
C ASP A 91 -2.37 9.90 10.77
N ALA A 92 -1.60 9.02 10.13
CA ALA A 92 -1.93 8.45 8.84
C ALA A 92 -3.26 7.69 8.86
N PHE A 93 -3.49 6.88 9.90
CA PHE A 93 -4.74 6.13 10.08
C PHE A 93 -5.94 7.07 10.30
N ALA A 94 -5.76 8.14 11.08
CA ALA A 94 -6.80 9.16 11.26
C ALA A 94 -7.10 9.91 9.95
N SER A 95 -6.05 10.31 9.21
CA SER A 95 -6.16 11.03 7.94
C SER A 95 -6.82 10.18 6.85
N ILE A 96 -6.51 8.89 6.75
CA ILE A 96 -7.16 8.01 5.77
C ILE A 96 -8.63 7.72 6.16
N GLY A 97 -8.95 7.63 7.45
CA GLY A 97 -10.34 7.59 7.92
C GLY A 97 -11.12 8.86 7.57
N LEU A 98 -10.47 10.03 7.62
CA LEU A 98 -11.06 11.27 7.12
C LEU A 98 -11.28 11.23 5.59
N CYS A 99 -10.33 10.69 4.82
CA CYS A 99 -10.50 10.47 3.38
C CYS A 99 -11.74 9.62 3.09
N ALA A 100 -11.92 8.52 3.83
CA ALA A 100 -13.08 7.66 3.69
C ALA A 100 -14.39 8.41 3.93
N ARG A 101 -14.49 9.19 5.03
CA ARG A 101 -15.68 9.99 5.34
C ARG A 101 -15.98 11.04 4.28
N MET A 102 -14.96 11.75 3.79
CA MET A 102 -15.11 12.69 2.68
C MET A 102 -15.51 11.97 1.38
N GLY A 103 -14.98 10.77 1.13
CA GLY A 103 -15.32 9.95 -0.01
C GLY A 103 -16.80 9.55 -0.04
N TYR A 104 -17.34 9.13 1.10
CA TYR A 104 -18.77 8.86 1.26
C TYR A 104 -19.62 10.12 1.04
N ALA A 105 -19.22 11.25 1.64
CA ALA A 105 -19.93 12.52 1.48
C ALA A 105 -19.95 13.03 0.02
N ALA A 106 -18.91 12.70 -0.75
CA ALA A 106 -18.80 13.03 -2.18
C ALA A 106 -19.29 11.92 -3.11
N HIS A 107 -19.83 10.82 -2.57
CA HIS A 107 -20.34 9.66 -3.30
C HIS A 107 -19.35 9.00 -4.28
N ILE A 108 -18.04 9.06 -4.01
CA ILE A 108 -17.04 8.42 -4.88
C ILE A 108 -16.94 6.91 -4.67
N ASP A 109 -17.48 6.40 -3.57
CA ASP A 109 -17.56 4.98 -3.22
C ASP A 109 -18.45 4.19 -4.20
N ASN A 110 -19.37 4.88 -4.86
CA ASN A 110 -20.30 4.31 -5.86
C ASN A 110 -19.85 4.56 -7.30
N ALA A 111 -18.63 5.07 -7.51
CA ALA A 111 -18.13 5.38 -8.84
C ALA A 111 -17.87 4.09 -9.64
N HIS A 112 -18.54 3.97 -10.79
CA HIS A 112 -18.42 2.84 -11.69
C HIS A 112 -18.19 3.34 -13.13
N PRO A 113 -16.94 3.40 -13.61
CA PRO A 113 -16.66 3.79 -14.98
C PRO A 113 -17.27 2.76 -15.94
N SER A 114 -18.12 3.23 -16.85
CA SER A 114 -18.80 2.39 -17.84
C SER A 114 -18.36 2.80 -19.24
N GLN A 115 -18.06 1.82 -20.10
CA GLN A 115 -17.70 2.08 -21.50
C GLN A 115 -18.83 2.76 -22.32
N LYS A 116 -20.04 2.82 -21.77
CA LYS A 116 -21.18 3.53 -22.37
C LYS A 116 -21.19 5.04 -22.07
N MET A 117 -20.35 5.51 -21.15
CA MET A 117 -20.23 6.93 -20.79
C MET A 117 -19.46 7.70 -21.85
N GLU A 118 -19.70 9.02 -21.91
CA GLU A 118 -18.86 9.92 -22.69
C GLU A 118 -17.43 9.97 -22.13
N ALA A 119 -16.44 10.35 -22.95
CA ALA A 119 -15.03 10.27 -22.58
C ALA A 119 -14.67 11.08 -21.32
N GLU A 120 -15.27 12.25 -21.13
CA GLU A 120 -15.02 13.10 -19.96
C GLU A 120 -15.66 12.52 -18.69
N GLU A 121 -16.90 12.05 -18.78
CA GLU A 121 -17.61 11.37 -17.68
C GLU A 121 -16.91 10.07 -17.28
N TYR A 122 -16.45 9.28 -18.25
CA TYR A 122 -15.67 8.08 -18.01
C TYR A 122 -14.39 8.41 -17.23
N SER A 123 -13.63 9.42 -17.66
CA SER A 123 -12.38 9.84 -17.00
C SER A 123 -12.62 10.35 -15.59
N GLU A 124 -13.74 11.05 -15.35
CA GLU A 124 -14.11 11.50 -14.01
C GLU A 124 -14.46 10.31 -13.09
N ASN A 125 -15.30 9.39 -13.56
CA ASN A 125 -15.68 8.20 -12.79
C ASN A 125 -14.50 7.26 -12.55
N GLU A 126 -13.60 7.11 -13.51
CA GLU A 126 -12.35 6.37 -13.35
C GLU A 126 -11.47 7.00 -12.27
N ALA A 127 -11.31 8.33 -12.28
CA ALA A 127 -10.55 9.04 -11.24
C ALA A 127 -11.18 8.86 -9.84
N LYS A 128 -12.51 8.89 -9.74
CA LYS A 128 -13.24 8.63 -8.48
C LYS A 128 -13.06 7.20 -8.01
N ALA A 129 -13.28 6.21 -8.87
CA ALA A 129 -13.13 4.79 -8.57
C ALA A 129 -11.68 4.46 -8.15
N ASN A 130 -10.70 4.96 -8.88
CA ASN A 130 -9.28 4.77 -8.54
C ASN A 130 -8.92 5.44 -7.22
N THR A 131 -9.49 6.61 -6.91
CA THR A 131 -9.28 7.26 -5.61
C THR A 131 -9.89 6.44 -4.48
N TRP A 132 -11.11 5.92 -4.66
CA TRP A 132 -11.76 5.06 -3.68
C TRP A 132 -10.95 3.79 -3.38
N TRP A 133 -10.48 3.09 -4.42
CA TRP A 133 -9.63 1.91 -4.27
C TRP A 133 -8.30 2.19 -3.56
N ASN A 134 -7.70 3.36 -3.80
CA ASN A 134 -6.50 3.76 -3.05
C ASN A 134 -6.82 4.03 -1.58
N ILE A 135 -7.97 4.61 -1.25
CA ILE A 135 -8.41 4.76 0.15
C ILE A 135 -8.56 3.38 0.80
N LEU A 136 -9.21 2.44 0.12
CA LEU A 136 -9.37 1.05 0.59
C LEU A 136 -8.01 0.41 0.89
N MET A 137 -7.07 0.52 -0.04
CA MET A 137 -5.72 -0.04 0.07
C MET A 137 -4.92 0.59 1.22
N CYS A 138 -4.88 1.94 1.29
CA CYS A 138 -4.14 2.63 2.33
C CYS A 138 -4.70 2.33 3.72
N GLU A 139 -6.03 2.33 3.90
CA GLU A 139 -6.63 2.07 5.22
C GLU A 139 -6.23 0.69 5.77
N ARG A 140 -6.27 -0.35 4.92
CA ARG A 140 -5.87 -1.72 5.30
C ARG A 140 -4.37 -1.82 5.56
N THR A 141 -3.56 -1.17 4.73
CA THR A 141 -2.10 -1.16 4.89
C THR A 141 -1.68 -0.44 6.18
N PHE A 142 -2.32 0.69 6.50
CA PHE A 142 -2.01 1.47 7.69
C PHE A 142 -2.53 0.77 8.96
N LEU A 143 -3.69 0.09 8.89
CA LEU A 143 -4.22 -0.70 10.00
C LEU A 143 -3.19 -1.72 10.51
N CYS A 144 -2.44 -2.37 9.61
CA CYS A 144 -1.40 -3.34 9.96
C CYS A 144 -0.23 -2.75 10.80
N GLU A 145 -0.11 -1.43 10.89
CA GLU A 145 0.90 -0.74 11.72
C GLU A 145 0.30 -0.06 12.95
N THR A 146 -0.96 -0.36 13.22
CA THR A 146 -1.70 0.08 14.40
C THR A 146 -2.27 -1.16 15.09
N ASP A 147 -3.31 -0.98 15.92
CA ASP A 147 -4.07 -2.12 16.42
C ASP A 147 -5.01 -2.66 15.32
N LEU A 148 -4.82 -3.92 14.91
CA LEU A 148 -5.67 -4.61 13.94
C LEU A 148 -7.15 -4.66 14.35
N LYS A 149 -7.47 -4.42 15.64
CA LYS A 149 -8.85 -4.37 16.15
C LYS A 149 -9.54 -3.03 15.89
N HIS A 150 -8.82 -2.01 15.41
CA HIS A 150 -9.45 -0.75 15.07
C HIS A 150 -10.47 -0.94 13.94
N PRO A 151 -11.67 -0.34 14.05
CA PRO A 151 -12.68 -0.49 13.03
C PRO A 151 -12.26 0.23 11.75
N LEU A 152 -12.40 -0.46 10.62
CA LEU A 152 -12.26 0.15 9.29
C LEU A 152 -13.45 1.09 9.01
N SER A 153 -13.17 2.26 8.46
CA SER A 153 -14.20 3.18 7.99
C SER A 153 -14.81 2.71 6.67
N THR A 154 -14.04 1.98 5.87
CA THR A 154 -14.46 1.55 4.53
C THR A 154 -14.87 0.07 4.46
N LYS A 155 -15.77 -0.22 3.52
CA LYS A 155 -16.17 -1.59 3.16
C LYS A 155 -15.69 -1.92 1.77
N LEU A 156 -15.11 -3.11 1.58
CA LEU A 156 -14.79 -3.60 0.25
C LEU A 156 -16.08 -3.84 -0.56
N PRO A 157 -16.10 -3.48 -1.86
CA PRO A 157 -17.18 -3.88 -2.76
C PRO A 157 -17.28 -5.42 -2.82
N ARG A 158 -18.50 -5.96 -2.72
CA ARG A 158 -18.74 -7.42 -2.67
C ARG A 158 -18.37 -8.18 -3.95
N ASN A 159 -18.15 -7.50 -5.08
CA ASN A 159 -18.18 -8.11 -6.42
C ASN A 159 -16.87 -7.97 -7.25
N THR A 160 -15.70 -7.82 -6.65
CA THR A 160 -14.46 -7.69 -7.48
C THR A 160 -13.99 -8.97 -8.15
N THR A 161 -14.47 -10.13 -7.72
CA THR A 161 -14.08 -11.43 -8.28
C THR A 161 -15.02 -11.94 -9.38
N SER A 162 -16.19 -11.33 -9.58
CA SER A 162 -17.21 -11.84 -10.51
C SER A 162 -17.15 -11.23 -11.92
N HIS A 163 -16.20 -10.34 -12.22
CA HIS A 163 -16.10 -9.69 -13.53
C HIS A 163 -15.01 -10.28 -14.45
N ARG A 164 -14.49 -11.47 -14.14
CA ARG A 164 -13.61 -12.21 -15.06
C ARG A 164 -14.32 -13.29 -15.89
N ASP A 165 -15.61 -13.53 -15.64
CA ASP A 165 -16.41 -14.49 -16.40
C ASP A 165 -17.46 -13.77 -17.25
N ASP A 166 -17.02 -12.95 -18.21
CA ASP A 166 -17.86 -12.65 -19.37
C ASP A 166 -17.10 -13.06 -20.63
N GLU A 167 -17.10 -14.38 -20.88
CA GLU A 167 -16.88 -14.96 -22.19
C GLU A 167 -17.97 -14.47 -23.15
N THR A 168 -17.92 -13.22 -23.61
CA THR A 168 -18.56 -12.77 -24.86
C THR A 168 -18.16 -11.33 -25.21
N SER A 169 -16.90 -11.11 -25.56
CA SER A 169 -16.53 -9.95 -26.40
C SER A 169 -15.92 -10.43 -27.71
N LYS A 170 -16.79 -10.99 -28.57
CA LYS A 170 -16.53 -11.00 -30.01
C LYS A 170 -16.59 -9.55 -30.50
N GLU A 171 -15.45 -9.10 -31.04
CA GLU A 171 -15.32 -8.09 -32.09
C GLU A 171 -16.35 -6.95 -32.13
N ARG A 172 -15.91 -5.77 -31.68
CA ARG A 172 -15.96 -4.56 -32.53
C ARG A 172 -14.69 -3.75 -32.31
N VAL A 173 -13.83 -3.79 -33.32
CA VAL A 173 -12.70 -2.89 -33.51
C VAL A 173 -13.26 -1.46 -33.63
N SER A 174 -13.25 -0.69 -32.54
CA SER A 174 -13.15 0.76 -32.64
C SER A 174 -11.67 1.12 -32.54
N SER A 175 -11.10 1.46 -33.69
CA SER A 175 -9.73 1.90 -33.88
C SER A 175 -9.45 3.18 -33.08
N THR A 176 -8.95 3.01 -31.87
CA THR A 176 -8.10 4.02 -31.22
C THR A 176 -6.99 3.22 -30.54
N PRO A 177 -5.71 3.42 -30.90
CA PRO A 177 -4.64 2.67 -30.27
C PRO A 177 -4.49 3.18 -28.83
N LYS A 178 -5.10 2.48 -27.87
CA LYS A 178 -4.71 2.61 -26.47
C LYS A 178 -3.23 2.24 -26.38
N SER A 179 -2.41 3.12 -25.81
CA SER A 179 -0.97 2.87 -25.73
C SER A 179 -0.70 1.59 -24.94
N GLU A 180 0.36 0.85 -25.29
CA GLU A 180 0.80 -0.32 -24.51
C GLU A 180 0.96 0.01 -23.01
N THR A 181 1.31 1.26 -22.69
CA THR A 181 1.42 1.79 -21.34
C THR A 181 0.08 1.80 -20.57
N GLU A 182 -1.04 2.12 -21.23
CA GLU A 182 -2.38 2.12 -20.60
C GLU A 182 -2.87 0.70 -20.26
N ASN A 183 -2.56 -0.28 -21.11
CA ASN A 183 -2.90 -1.68 -20.83
C ASN A 183 -2.05 -2.28 -19.69
N ILE A 184 -0.77 -1.89 -19.61
CA ILE A 184 0.13 -2.32 -18.54
C ILE A 184 -0.25 -1.68 -17.19
N ASP A 185 -0.63 -0.39 -17.18
CA ASP A 185 -1.06 0.32 -15.97
C ASP A 185 -2.38 -0.25 -15.40
N ALA A 186 -3.33 -0.61 -16.28
CA ALA A 186 -4.56 -1.30 -15.90
C ALA A 186 -4.30 -2.67 -15.25
N GLY A 187 -3.29 -3.42 -15.74
CA GLY A 187 -2.88 -4.70 -15.16
C GLY A 187 -2.29 -4.55 -13.76
N GLY A 188 -1.42 -3.56 -13.55
CA GLY A 188 -0.85 -3.26 -12.24
C GLY A 188 -1.88 -2.89 -11.20
N PHE A 189 -2.79 -1.99 -11.55
CA PHE A 189 -3.84 -1.55 -10.64
C PHE A 189 -4.80 -2.70 -10.27
N ALA A 190 -5.14 -3.57 -11.23
CA ALA A 190 -5.91 -4.79 -10.95
C ALA A 190 -5.21 -5.71 -9.95
N CYS A 191 -3.89 -5.87 -10.06
CA CYS A 191 -3.10 -6.63 -9.09
C CYS A 191 -3.14 -6.00 -7.70
N VAL A 192 -3.08 -4.66 -7.60
CA VAL A 192 -3.20 -3.96 -6.31
C VAL A 192 -4.58 -4.17 -5.67
N MET A 193 -5.66 -4.10 -6.46
CA MET A 193 -7.02 -4.38 -5.96
C MET A 193 -7.15 -5.82 -5.45
N GLN A 194 -6.61 -6.78 -6.19
CA GLN A 194 -6.62 -8.20 -5.79
C GLN A 194 -5.81 -8.43 -4.51
N ALA A 195 -4.60 -7.86 -4.42
CA ALA A 195 -3.77 -7.95 -3.21
C ALA A 195 -4.46 -7.30 -2.00
N THR A 196 -5.10 -6.14 -2.20
CA THR A 196 -5.87 -5.43 -1.16
C THR A 196 -7.04 -6.28 -0.67
N TYR A 197 -7.75 -6.96 -1.58
CA TYR A 197 -8.82 -7.88 -1.24
C TYR A 197 -8.32 -9.04 -0.38
N LEU A 198 -7.20 -9.67 -0.77
CA LEU A 198 -6.63 -10.79 -0.01
C LEU A 198 -6.16 -10.35 1.38
N LEU A 199 -5.53 -9.17 1.51
CA LEU A 199 -5.15 -8.60 2.80
C LEU A 199 -6.37 -8.39 3.72
N ASP A 200 -7.48 -7.87 3.18
CA ASP A 200 -8.73 -7.69 3.93
C ASP A 200 -9.31 -9.04 4.42
N GLN A 201 -9.19 -10.11 3.62
CA GLN A 201 -9.61 -11.45 4.04
C GLN A 201 -8.72 -12.00 5.16
N VAL A 202 -7.40 -11.74 5.13
CA VAL A 202 -6.48 -12.12 6.22
C VAL A 202 -6.86 -11.40 7.52
N ILE A 203 -7.09 -10.08 7.46
CA ILE A 203 -7.50 -9.29 8.63
C ILE A 203 -8.80 -9.84 9.23
N LYS A 204 -9.80 -10.16 8.39
CA LYS A 204 -11.07 -10.77 8.84
C LYS A 204 -10.88 -12.16 9.44
N ALA A 205 -10.01 -12.98 8.86
CA ALA A 205 -9.72 -14.32 9.37
C ALA A 205 -9.09 -14.25 10.77
N LEU A 206 -8.24 -13.24 11.04
CA LEU A 206 -7.64 -13.04 12.36
C LEU A 206 -8.66 -12.66 13.44
N ASP A 207 -9.76 -12.02 13.08
CA ASP A 207 -10.85 -11.65 14.00
C ASP A 207 -11.76 -12.85 14.35
N MET A 208 -11.59 -13.99 13.69
CA MET A 208 -12.35 -15.20 13.99
C MET A 208 -11.97 -15.75 15.38
N THR A 209 -13.00 -16.04 16.17
CA THR A 209 -12.84 -16.61 17.52
C THR A 209 -12.53 -18.10 17.51
N ASP A 210 -13.07 -18.84 16.53
CA ASP A 210 -12.85 -20.29 16.41
C ASP A 210 -11.49 -20.59 15.78
N PHE A 211 -10.66 -21.35 16.50
CA PHE A 211 -9.29 -21.64 16.09
C PHE A 211 -9.22 -22.41 14.78
N GLU A 212 -10.02 -23.48 14.65
CA GLU A 212 -9.92 -24.38 13.50
C GLU A 212 -10.42 -23.69 12.22
N SER A 213 -11.50 -22.91 12.33
CA SER A 213 -12.00 -22.08 11.22
C SER A 213 -10.99 -21.01 10.82
N ARG A 214 -10.39 -20.31 11.80
CA ARG A 214 -9.33 -19.33 11.55
C ARG A 214 -8.14 -19.96 10.84
N TYR A 215 -7.62 -21.07 11.37
CA TYR A 215 -6.47 -21.76 10.81
C TYR A 215 -6.74 -22.21 9.36
N ASN A 216 -7.87 -22.87 9.12
CA ASN A 216 -8.24 -23.35 7.78
C ASN A 216 -8.41 -22.18 6.79
N GLN A 217 -8.99 -21.07 7.23
CA GLN A 217 -9.13 -19.88 6.40
C GLN A 217 -7.77 -19.23 6.09
N LEU A 218 -6.89 -19.06 7.08
CA LEU A 218 -5.54 -18.54 6.88
C LEU A 218 -4.69 -19.45 5.99
N HIS A 219 -4.82 -20.77 6.14
CA HIS A 219 -4.12 -21.74 5.29
C HIS A 219 -4.57 -21.69 3.83
N GLY A 220 -5.88 -21.57 3.57
CA GLY A 220 -6.39 -21.36 2.21
C GLY A 220 -5.96 -20.03 1.60
N LEU A 221 -5.91 -18.97 2.42
CA LEU A 221 -5.43 -17.66 2.02
C LEU A 221 -3.93 -17.66 1.71
N ASP A 222 -3.11 -18.36 2.50
CA ASP A 222 -1.67 -18.53 2.26
C ASP A 222 -1.40 -19.09 0.85
N HIS A 223 -2.02 -20.22 0.50
CA HIS A 223 -1.88 -20.80 -0.83
C HIS A 223 -2.32 -19.83 -1.93
N THR A 224 -3.42 -19.11 -1.72
CA THR A 224 -3.94 -18.13 -2.70
C THR A 224 -2.97 -16.96 -2.88
N LEU A 225 -2.45 -16.42 -1.78
CA LEU A 225 -1.47 -15.33 -1.77
C LEU A 225 -0.19 -15.73 -2.50
N GLN A 226 0.36 -16.92 -2.20
CA GLN A 226 1.56 -17.44 -2.87
C GLN A 226 1.33 -17.65 -4.37
N THR A 227 0.16 -18.19 -4.76
CA THR A 227 -0.19 -18.38 -6.17
C THR A 227 -0.26 -17.05 -6.92
N VAL A 228 -0.96 -16.05 -6.35
CA VAL A 228 -1.09 -14.73 -6.96
C VAL A 228 0.27 -14.02 -7.01
N LEU A 229 1.08 -14.13 -5.96
CA LEU A 229 2.44 -13.59 -5.93
C LEU A 229 3.31 -14.19 -7.04
N ALA A 230 3.29 -15.51 -7.22
CA ALA A 230 4.03 -16.19 -8.28
C ALA A 230 3.62 -15.69 -9.68
N VAL A 231 2.32 -15.56 -9.94
CA VAL A 231 1.80 -15.04 -11.21
C VAL A 231 2.25 -13.60 -11.47
N ILE A 232 2.16 -12.72 -10.46
CA ILE A 232 2.58 -11.31 -10.61
C ILE A 232 4.09 -11.20 -10.80
N MET A 233 4.87 -12.02 -10.07
CA MET A 233 6.33 -12.06 -10.21
C MET A 233 6.74 -12.51 -11.62
N ASP A 234 6.11 -13.54 -12.18
CA ASP A 234 6.32 -13.98 -13.56
C ASP A 234 5.97 -12.86 -14.56
N GLN A 235 4.84 -12.18 -14.38
CA GLN A 235 4.45 -11.05 -15.23
C GLN A 235 5.40 -9.85 -15.12
N SER A 236 6.01 -9.64 -13.94
CA SER A 236 6.95 -8.55 -13.72
C SER A 236 8.27 -8.74 -14.45
N GLN A 237 8.68 -9.99 -14.70
CA GLN A 237 9.97 -10.35 -15.31
C GLN A 237 11.17 -9.64 -14.63
N GLY A 238 11.08 -9.43 -13.31
CA GLY A 238 12.10 -8.71 -12.53
C GLY A 238 12.16 -7.20 -12.77
N ARG A 239 11.22 -6.62 -13.53
CA ARG A 239 11.13 -5.17 -13.72
C ARG A 239 10.44 -4.55 -12.52
N GLY A 240 11.19 -3.78 -11.73
CA GLY A 240 10.62 -2.91 -10.70
C GLY A 240 9.66 -1.88 -11.32
N GLY A 241 8.64 -1.48 -10.57
CA GLY A 241 7.66 -0.48 -10.99
C GLY A 241 6.22 -0.87 -10.67
N ILE A 242 5.39 -0.98 -11.71
CA ILE A 242 3.92 -1.02 -11.65
C ILE A 242 3.35 -2.13 -10.74
N TYR A 243 4.08 -3.24 -10.53
CA TYR A 243 3.65 -4.35 -9.69
C TYR A 243 4.14 -4.29 -8.23
N CYS A 244 5.09 -3.40 -7.89
CA CYS A 244 5.72 -3.36 -6.57
C CYS A 244 4.71 -3.20 -5.44
N THR A 245 3.70 -2.33 -5.60
CA THR A 245 2.63 -2.15 -4.61
C THR A 245 1.85 -3.43 -4.34
N ALA A 246 1.47 -4.17 -5.39
CA ALA A 246 0.75 -5.43 -5.22
C ALA A 246 1.63 -6.48 -4.53
N ILE A 247 2.88 -6.64 -4.98
CA ILE A 247 3.86 -7.57 -4.38
C ILE A 247 4.04 -7.28 -2.89
N ILE A 248 4.21 -6.01 -2.51
CA ILE A 248 4.45 -5.61 -1.12
C ILE A 248 3.23 -5.86 -0.24
N ILE A 249 2.01 -5.66 -0.74
CA ILE A 249 0.78 -6.00 -0.03
C ILE A 249 0.67 -7.52 0.17
N LEU A 250 1.01 -8.32 -0.85
CA LEU A 250 1.00 -9.79 -0.74
C LEU A 250 2.03 -10.30 0.26
N LEU A 251 3.27 -9.80 0.20
CA LEU A 251 4.33 -10.14 1.16
C LEU A 251 3.90 -9.77 2.58
N ARG A 252 3.31 -8.58 2.78
CA ARG A 252 2.75 -8.18 4.08
C ARG A 252 1.70 -9.17 4.59
N ALA A 253 0.76 -9.57 3.74
CA ALA A 253 -0.29 -10.52 4.12
C ALA A 253 0.30 -11.88 4.52
N LEU A 254 1.29 -12.38 3.77
CA LEU A 254 2.00 -13.62 4.10
C LEU A 254 2.76 -13.54 5.42
N ILE A 255 3.47 -12.43 5.67
CA ILE A 255 4.15 -12.18 6.95
C ILE A 255 3.14 -12.22 8.10
N ILE A 256 1.99 -11.57 7.95
CA ILE A 256 0.94 -11.55 8.99
C ILE A 256 0.48 -12.98 9.31
N ILE A 257 0.22 -13.81 8.29
CA ILE A 257 -0.19 -15.21 8.47
C ILE A 257 0.89 -16.00 9.22
N HIS A 258 2.14 -15.96 8.74
CA HIS A 258 3.20 -16.78 9.30
C HIS A 258 3.66 -16.30 10.67
N SER A 259 3.75 -15.00 10.92
CA SER A 259 4.03 -14.45 12.26
C SER A 259 2.93 -14.83 13.26
N HIS A 260 1.66 -14.80 12.85
CA HIS A 260 0.55 -15.27 13.69
C HIS A 260 0.69 -16.77 14.01
N ASN A 261 0.94 -17.60 12.99
CA ASN A 261 1.11 -19.04 13.17
C ASN A 261 2.29 -19.37 14.09
N LEU A 262 3.45 -18.74 13.90
CA LEU A 262 4.63 -18.93 14.74
C LEU A 262 4.33 -18.56 16.20
N THR A 263 3.75 -17.37 16.43
CA THR A 263 3.43 -16.91 17.79
C THR A 263 2.43 -17.84 18.47
N TYR A 264 1.37 -18.24 17.75
CA TYR A 264 0.32 -19.10 18.29
C TYR A 264 0.84 -20.52 18.59
N ILE A 265 1.59 -21.11 17.67
CA ILE A 265 2.16 -22.46 17.82
C ILE A 265 3.11 -22.51 19.03
N THR A 266 3.93 -21.48 19.23
CA THR A 266 4.88 -21.39 20.34
C THR A 266 4.18 -21.11 21.69
N THR A 267 3.09 -20.34 21.70
CA THR A 267 2.43 -19.90 22.94
C THR A 267 1.32 -20.84 23.42
N GLU A 268 0.43 -21.32 22.54
CA GLU A 268 -0.80 -22.02 22.94
C GLU A 268 -0.73 -23.55 22.85
N LEU A 269 0.17 -24.11 22.02
CA LEU A 269 0.30 -25.56 21.82
C LEU A 269 1.34 -26.24 22.74
N ASN A 270 1.79 -25.58 23.80
CA ASN A 270 2.63 -26.20 24.85
C ASN A 270 1.80 -26.93 25.92
N LEU A 271 0.49 -27.12 25.69
CA LEU A 271 -0.46 -27.65 26.67
C LEU A 271 -1.06 -29.04 26.35
N ASN A 272 -0.69 -29.75 25.27
CA ASN A 272 -1.39 -31.02 24.90
C ASN A 272 -0.55 -32.06 24.08
N PRO A 273 -1.00 -33.34 23.92
CA PRO A 273 -0.15 -34.56 23.92
C PRO A 273 0.53 -34.93 22.59
N GLU A 274 1.44 -35.90 22.67
CA GLU A 274 2.46 -36.33 21.68
C GLU A 274 1.99 -36.60 20.24
N SER A 275 0.71 -36.90 19.99
CA SER A 275 0.19 -37.11 18.63
C SER A 275 -0.01 -35.80 17.84
N ILE A 276 -0.08 -34.66 18.52
CA ILE A 276 -0.21 -33.32 17.92
C ILE A 276 1.18 -32.75 17.56
N LEU A 277 2.26 -33.29 18.12
CA LEU A 277 3.63 -32.79 17.91
C LEU A 277 4.06 -32.84 16.45
N LYS A 278 3.83 -33.95 15.73
CA LYS A 278 4.27 -34.07 14.33
C LYS A 278 3.59 -33.07 13.39
N GLU A 279 2.29 -32.83 13.60
CA GLU A 279 1.54 -31.85 12.82
C GLU A 279 1.94 -30.41 13.21
N LYS A 280 2.23 -30.18 14.50
CA LYS A 280 2.78 -28.92 15.01
C LYS A 280 4.15 -28.60 14.39
N ASP A 281 5.08 -29.55 14.40
CA ASP A 281 6.43 -29.40 13.87
C ASP A 281 6.38 -29.10 12.37
N LYS A 282 5.54 -29.85 11.62
CA LYS A 282 5.33 -29.60 10.19
C LYS A 282 4.80 -28.18 9.91
N ARG A 283 3.86 -27.68 10.71
CA ARG A 283 3.31 -26.31 10.57
C ARG A 283 4.34 -25.24 10.89
N LEU A 284 5.17 -25.48 11.90
CA LEU A 284 6.26 -24.61 12.31
C LEU A 284 7.32 -24.53 11.21
N GLU A 285 7.77 -25.68 10.71
CA GLU A 285 8.71 -25.79 9.59
C GLU A 285 8.19 -25.08 8.35
N SER A 286 6.91 -25.28 8.00
CA SER A 286 6.29 -24.61 6.85
C SER A 286 6.28 -23.08 7.01
N SER A 287 6.01 -22.57 8.21
CA SER A 287 5.98 -21.12 8.45
C SER A 287 7.39 -20.52 8.45
N HIS A 288 8.38 -21.22 9.01
CA HIS A 288 9.78 -20.80 8.92
C HIS A 288 10.30 -20.81 7.49
N ALA A 289 9.96 -21.84 6.70
CA ALA A 289 10.34 -21.92 5.29
C ALA A 289 9.78 -20.73 4.50
N ALA A 290 8.49 -20.42 4.68
CA ALA A 290 7.86 -19.27 4.04
C ALA A 290 8.49 -17.94 4.48
N MET A 291 8.72 -17.74 5.78
CA MET A 291 9.39 -16.54 6.30
C MET A 291 10.82 -16.40 5.77
N LYS A 292 11.58 -17.50 5.64
CA LYS A 292 12.90 -17.51 5.00
C LYS A 292 12.82 -17.06 3.53
N THR A 293 11.88 -17.61 2.75
CA THR A 293 11.67 -17.19 1.36
C THR A 293 11.31 -15.70 1.27
N ILE A 294 10.41 -15.23 2.13
CA ILE A 294 10.04 -13.81 2.18
C ILE A 294 11.24 -12.94 2.52
N ALA A 295 12.05 -13.32 3.51
CA ALA A 295 13.24 -12.57 3.89
C ALA A 295 14.23 -12.42 2.73
N THR A 296 14.47 -13.49 1.96
CA THR A 296 15.28 -13.46 0.75
C THR A 296 14.70 -12.51 -0.31
N MET A 297 13.41 -12.62 -0.61
CA MET A 297 12.75 -11.71 -1.58
C MET A 297 12.84 -10.24 -1.15
N VAL A 298 12.68 -9.96 0.14
CA VAL A 298 12.73 -8.60 0.68
C VAL A 298 14.15 -8.03 0.62
N ASP A 299 15.18 -8.84 0.90
CA ASP A 299 16.58 -8.44 0.72
C ASP A 299 16.91 -8.15 -0.76
N GLU A 300 16.46 -8.99 -1.69
CA GLU A 300 16.64 -8.77 -3.13
C GLU A 300 15.95 -7.48 -3.63
N ILE A 301 14.70 -7.25 -3.22
CA ILE A 301 13.98 -6.01 -3.56
C ILE A 301 14.71 -4.80 -2.95
N SER A 302 15.13 -4.91 -1.69
CA SER A 302 15.76 -3.81 -0.97
C SER A 302 17.11 -3.42 -1.58
N THR A 303 17.95 -4.40 -1.89
CA THR A 303 19.26 -4.17 -2.54
C THR A 303 19.12 -3.55 -3.93
N THR A 304 18.10 -3.95 -4.68
CA THR A 304 17.83 -3.41 -6.03
C THR A 304 17.38 -1.94 -5.99
N HIS A 305 16.61 -1.55 -4.97
CA HIS A 305 15.89 -0.26 -4.97
C HIS A 305 16.43 0.80 -3.99
N THR A 306 17.36 0.46 -3.10
CA THR A 306 17.90 1.41 -2.11
C THR A 306 19.34 1.83 -2.39
N SER A 307 19.89 1.53 -3.57
CA SER A 307 21.27 1.92 -3.92
C SER A 307 21.46 3.45 -3.99
N VAL A 308 20.44 4.19 -4.44
CA VAL A 308 20.43 5.66 -4.52
C VAL A 308 19.08 6.19 -4.05
N LEU A 309 19.06 7.39 -3.44
CA LEU A 309 17.85 8.01 -2.89
C LEU A 309 16.70 8.14 -3.91
N SER A 310 17.01 8.42 -5.18
CA SER A 310 15.99 8.52 -6.25
C SER A 310 15.31 7.20 -6.63
N LEU A 311 15.89 6.05 -6.23
CA LEU A 311 15.29 4.74 -6.43
C LEU A 311 14.35 4.36 -5.28
N VAL A 312 14.50 4.98 -4.11
CA VAL A 312 13.60 4.80 -2.95
C VAL A 312 12.17 5.19 -3.32
N ASP A 313 12.00 6.25 -4.12
CA ASP A 313 10.69 6.74 -4.60
C ASP A 313 10.00 5.76 -5.56
N ARG A 314 10.67 4.72 -6.06
CA ARG A 314 10.08 3.69 -6.93
C ARG A 314 9.39 2.57 -6.16
N ILE A 315 9.58 2.52 -4.85
CA ILE A 315 8.94 1.56 -3.95
C ILE A 315 7.90 2.29 -3.11
N PRO A 316 6.70 1.70 -2.90
CA PRO A 316 5.71 2.31 -2.02
C PRO A 316 6.24 2.38 -0.57
N PRO A 317 5.90 3.44 0.18
CA PRO A 317 6.35 3.59 1.58
C PRO A 317 6.04 2.39 2.48
N SER A 318 5.03 1.59 2.14
CA SER A 318 4.63 0.39 2.88
C SER A 318 5.66 -0.74 2.89
N PHE A 319 6.73 -0.63 2.10
CA PHE A 319 7.84 -1.58 2.11
C PHE A 319 8.66 -1.54 3.40
N VAL A 320 8.76 -0.37 4.05
CA VAL A 320 9.53 -0.21 5.30
C VAL A 320 9.00 -1.15 6.38
N TYR A 321 7.70 -1.36 6.46
CA TYR A 321 7.10 -2.37 7.33
C TYR A 321 7.59 -3.78 7.04
N VAL A 322 7.60 -4.17 5.76
CA VAL A 322 7.99 -5.52 5.35
C VAL A 322 9.44 -5.75 5.75
N ILE A 323 10.31 -4.75 5.56
CA ILE A 323 11.69 -4.76 6.06
C ILE A 323 11.71 -4.96 7.59
N ARG A 324 10.97 -4.15 8.35
CA ARG A 324 10.95 -4.20 9.82
C ARG A 324 10.46 -5.56 10.36
N GLU A 325 9.40 -6.13 9.79
CA GLU A 325 8.89 -7.43 10.21
C GLU A 325 9.84 -8.57 9.86
N VAL A 326 10.54 -8.49 8.73
CA VAL A 326 11.60 -9.46 8.39
C VAL A 326 12.78 -9.35 9.36
N ILE A 327 13.23 -8.13 9.71
CA ILE A 327 14.28 -7.93 10.72
C ILE A 327 13.85 -8.55 12.05
N LYS A 328 12.64 -8.25 12.53
CA LYS A 328 12.09 -8.84 13.77
C LYS A 328 12.07 -10.37 13.71
N TYR A 329 11.72 -10.96 12.56
CA TYR A 329 11.76 -12.39 12.38
C TYR A 329 13.18 -12.96 12.49
N ILE A 330 14.16 -12.32 11.85
CA ILE A 330 15.58 -12.72 11.90
C ILE A 330 16.13 -12.62 13.33
N GLU A 331 15.85 -11.53 14.03
CA GLU A 331 16.29 -11.30 15.42
C GLU A 331 15.72 -12.34 16.40
N ASN A 332 14.48 -12.79 16.18
CA ASN A 332 13.81 -13.77 17.03
C ASN A 332 14.07 -15.24 16.63
N ALA A 333 14.77 -15.49 15.52
CA ALA A 333 15.05 -16.85 15.08
C ALA A 333 16.05 -17.51 16.04
N GLU A 334 15.61 -18.57 16.75
CA GLU A 334 16.41 -19.32 17.73
C GLU A 334 17.71 -19.92 17.16
N PHE A 335 17.84 -19.98 15.83
CA PHE A 335 19.01 -20.46 15.11
C PHE A 335 19.58 -19.33 14.24
N ARG A 336 20.27 -18.36 14.86
CA ARG A 336 21.13 -17.42 14.15
C ARG A 336 22.22 -18.21 13.41
N VAL A 337 22.07 -18.34 12.10
CA VAL A 337 23.14 -18.74 11.20
C VAL A 337 23.84 -17.46 10.76
N ASP A 338 25.18 -17.44 10.74
CA ASP A 338 26.00 -16.29 10.29
C ASP A 338 25.51 -15.70 8.94
N GLU A 339 24.84 -16.51 8.10
CA GLU A 339 24.22 -16.12 6.84
C GLU A 339 23.18 -14.98 6.97
N TRP A 340 22.48 -14.86 8.10
CA TRP A 340 21.42 -13.86 8.29
C TRP A 340 21.90 -12.52 8.87
N ASP A 341 23.07 -12.48 9.51
CA ASP A 341 23.62 -11.23 10.06
C ASP A 341 23.90 -10.21 8.93
N ASP A 342 24.40 -10.70 7.80
CA ASP A 342 24.62 -9.90 6.60
C ASP A 342 23.31 -9.37 5.99
N VAL A 343 22.25 -10.18 6.00
CA VAL A 343 20.91 -9.79 5.52
C VAL A 343 20.31 -8.73 6.46
N GLU A 344 20.35 -8.95 7.76
CA GLU A 344 19.87 -8.01 8.79
C GLU A 344 20.55 -6.64 8.65
N SER A 345 21.87 -6.63 8.45
CA SER A 345 22.66 -5.42 8.24
C SER A 345 22.25 -4.66 6.97
N ARG A 346 22.05 -5.37 5.85
CA ARG A 346 21.59 -4.77 4.57
C ARG A 346 20.18 -4.21 4.68
N LEU A 347 19.27 -4.95 5.32
CA LEU A 347 17.88 -4.54 5.54
C LEU A 347 17.81 -3.32 6.47
N SER A 348 18.60 -3.32 7.55
CA SER A 348 18.70 -2.18 8.47
C SER A 348 19.22 -0.92 7.78
N SER A 349 20.27 -1.05 6.97
CA SER A 349 20.80 0.04 6.14
C SER A 349 19.74 0.58 5.17
N SER A 350 18.97 -0.31 4.57
CA SER A 350 17.89 0.05 3.66
C SER A 350 16.75 0.79 4.36
N SER A 351 16.32 0.31 5.54
CA SER A 351 15.31 0.99 6.36
C SER A 351 15.72 2.43 6.69
N ARG A 352 16.98 2.65 7.07
CA ARG A 352 17.51 4.00 7.36
C ARG A 352 17.45 4.93 6.15
N LYS A 353 17.67 4.42 4.94
CA LYS A 353 17.55 5.22 3.70
C LYS A 353 16.12 5.64 3.42
N PHE A 354 15.15 4.75 3.67
CA PHE A 354 13.73 5.10 3.60
C PHE A 354 13.36 6.15 4.65
N GLU A 355 13.79 5.96 5.90
CA GLU A 355 13.54 6.92 6.98
C GLU A 355 14.14 8.29 6.64
N TYR A 356 15.37 8.32 6.14
CA TYR A 356 16.00 9.54 5.65
C TYR A 356 15.16 10.24 4.57
N ARG A 357 14.71 9.49 3.56
CA ARG A 357 13.90 10.02 2.46
C ARG A 357 12.60 10.69 2.93
N TRP A 358 11.97 10.13 3.96
CA TRP A 358 10.65 10.59 4.42
C TRP A 358 10.69 11.55 5.61
N GLY A 359 11.89 11.95 6.04
CA GLY A 359 12.08 12.86 7.17
C GLY A 359 11.93 12.18 8.52
N GLY A 360 12.08 10.85 8.57
CA GLY A 360 12.17 10.10 9.80
C GLY A 360 13.35 10.62 10.62
N ARG A 361 13.07 11.00 11.87
CA ARG A 361 14.13 11.28 12.84
C ARG A 361 15.05 10.06 12.88
N GLN A 362 16.37 10.25 12.88
CA GLN A 362 17.30 9.21 13.30
C GLN A 362 16.84 8.69 14.67
N ILE A 363 16.09 7.60 14.67
CA ILE A 363 15.92 6.81 15.87
C ILE A 363 17.19 5.97 15.91
N TYR A 364 17.95 6.16 16.99
CA TYR A 364 19.31 5.69 17.27
C TYR A 364 20.43 6.69 16.95
N ALA A 365 20.76 7.45 18.00
CA ALA A 365 22.10 7.92 18.31
C ALA A 365 23.08 6.76 18.51
#